data_AF-A0A4S2EDZ3-F1
#
_entry.id   AF-A0A4S2EDZ3-F1
#
_cell.length_a   1.000
_cell.length_b   1.000
_cell.length_c   1.000
_cell.angle_alpha   90.00
_cell.angle_beta   90.00
_cell.angle_gamma   90.00
#
_symmetry.space_group_name_H-M   'P 1'
#
loop_
_entity.id
_entity.type
_entity.pdbx_description
1 polymer ?
#
loop_
_entity_poly.entity_id
_entity_poly.type
_entity_poly.pdbx_seq_one_letter_code
_entity_poly.pdbx_strand_id
1 'polypeptide(L)' 'MFKPFPTYRQLDSMDCGPTCLRMIARFYGRAYSIQ' A
#
# COMPACT_ATOMS: atom_id res chain seq x y z
N MET A 1 -0.33 1.16 -21.14
CA MET A 1 -0.90 2.17 -20.23
C MET A 1 -0.30 1.93 -18.85
N PHE A 2 0.59 2.82 -18.37
CA PHE A 2 1.17 2.68 -17.03
C PHE A 2 0.05 2.86 -16.01
N LYS A 3 -0.13 1.87 -15.12
CA LYS A 3 -1.07 2.03 -14.01
C LYS A 3 -0.50 3.08 -13.06
N PRO A 4 -1.29 4.06 -12.60
CA PRO A 4 -0.81 5.02 -11.62
C PRO A 4 -0.41 4.28 -10.33
N PHE A 5 0.61 4.80 -9.64
CA PHE A 5 0.99 4.25 -8.35
C PHE A 5 -0.12 4.54 -7.32
N PRO A 6 -0.63 3.52 -6.60
CA PRO A 6 -1.71 3.71 -5.66
C PRO A 6 -1.22 4.52 -4.46
N THR A 7 -2.01 5.51 -4.03
CA THR A 7 -1.75 6.32 -2.84
C THR A 7 -2.78 6.02 -1.77
N TYR A 8 -2.32 5.67 -0.56
CA TYR A 8 -3.20 5.44 0.59
C TYR A 8 -2.84 6.38 1.72
N ARG A 9 -3.86 6.85 2.45
CA ARG A 9 -3.68 7.61 3.69
C ARG A 9 -3.29 6.64 4.82
N GLN A 10 -2.22 6.98 5.54
CA GLN A 10 -1.85 6.31 6.78
C GLN A 10 -2.93 6.59 7.83
N LEU A 11 -3.43 5.54 8.51
CA LEU A 11 -4.51 5.67 9.49
C LEU A 11 -3.96 6.16 10.82
N ASP A 12 -2.88 5.53 11.29
CA ASP A 12 -2.08 6.00 12.41
C ASP A 12 -0.72 6.54 11.94
N SER A 13 -0.10 7.41 12.75
CA SER A 13 1.28 7.86 12.59
C SER A 13 2.29 6.72 12.50
N MET A 14 2.04 5.61 13.21
CA MET A 14 2.90 4.43 13.24
C MET A 14 2.69 3.49 12.04
N ASP A 15 1.63 3.67 11.25
CA ASP A 15 1.30 2.83 10.08
C ASP A 15 2.08 3.21 8.82
N CYS A 16 3.19 3.93 8.97
CA CYS A 16 3.94 4.42 7.82
C CYS A 16 4.50 3.28 6.96
N GLY A 17 5.07 2.26 7.61
CA GLY A 17 5.57 1.04 6.97
C GLY A 17 4.48 0.20 6.31
N PRO A 18 3.46 -0.25 7.07
CA PRO A 18 2.34 -1.05 6.52
C PRO A 18 1.64 -0.38 5.33
N THR A 19 1.45 0.94 5.38
CA THR A 19 0.84 1.69 4.28
C THR A 19 1.72 1.72 3.04
N CYS A 20 3.03 1.95 3.20
CA CYS A 20 4.00 1.88 2.09
C CYS A 20 4.02 0.49 1.44
N LEU A 21 4.10 -0.57 2.25
CA LEU A 21 4.07 -1.95 1.75
C LEU A 21 2.76 -2.26 1.00
N ARG A 22 1.62 -1.76 1.49
CA ARG A 22 0.33 -1.90 0.81
C ARG A 22 0.33 -1.23 -0.57
N MET A 23 0.87 -0.02 -0.70
CA MET A 23 0.95 0.69 -1.98
C MET A 23 1.82 -0.10 -2.99
N ILE A 24 3.00 -0.56 -2.55
CA ILE A 24 3.91 -1.38 -3.37
C ILE A 24 3.21 -2.68 -3.80
N ALA A 25 2.64 -3.42 -2.85
CA ALA A 25 1.93 -4.67 -3.13
C ALA A 25 0.84 -4.46 -4.18
N ARG A 26 0.02 -3.41 -4.04
CA ARG A 26 -1.06 -3.11 -4.99
C ARG A 26 -0.56 -2.72 -6.37
N PHE A 27 0.53 -1.96 -6.47
CA PHE A 27 1.13 -1.62 -7.76
C PHE A 27 1.53 -2.87 -8.55
N TYR A 28 2.08 -3.88 -7.86
CA TYR A 28 2.45 -5.17 -8.44
C TYR A 28 1.33 -6.22 -8.45
N GLY A 29 0.08 -5.83 -8.18
CA GLY A 29 -1.08 -6.73 -8.26
C GLY A 29 -1.16 -7.76 -7.12
N ARG A 30 -0.48 -7.53 -6.00
CA ARG A 30 -0.53 -8.35 -4.78
C ARG A 30 -1.45 -7.70 -3.73
N ALA A 31 -2.07 -8.54 -2.90
CA ALA A 31 -2.86 -8.11 -1.75
C ALA A 31 -2.58 -9.04 -0.58
N TYR A 32 -2.22 -8.46 0.57
CA TYR A 32 -1.91 -9.17 1.80
C TYR A 32 -2.91 -8.75 2.87
N SER A 33 -3.45 -9.73 3.60
CA SER A 33 -4.23 -9.47 4.82
C SER A 33 -3.26 -9.25 5.98
N ILE A 34 -3.54 -8.25 6.81
CA ILE A 34 -2.89 -8.12 8.11
C ILE A 34 -3.48 -9.25 8.98
N GLN A 35 -2.64 -10.19 9.41
CA GLN A 35 -3.00 -11.26 10.34
C GLN A 35 -2.64 -10.85 11.76
#